data_AF-A0AAP0ZP48-F1
#
_entry.id   AF-A0AAP0ZP48-F1
#
_cell.length_a   1.000
_cell.length_b   1.000
_cell.length_c   1.000
_cell.angle_alpha   90.00
_cell.angle_beta   90.00
_cell.angle_gamma   90.00
#
_symmetry.space_group_name_H-M   'P 1'
#
loop_
_entity.id
_entity.type
_entity.pdbx_description
1 polymer ?
#
loop_
_entity_poly.entity_id
_entity_poly.type
_entity_poly.pdbx_seq_one_letter_code
_entity_poly.pdbx_strand_id
1 'polypeptide(L)'
;MSSSRLNLSERYRLHALHETGMSMRAIADALERAPSTISRELRRNQHAAQYRPDHAQRISAHRRTQARRRPRIDAERIGQIEVLLREDVSPEQIAGRTGLASREFADHRLIAACHQSDFYFADPYCAWQRGSNENANGLTRQYLPRQTDFSTITDAHLRWIEQRLYNRPRKILGFKTPFEVFSEEILNSAANRS
;
A
#
# COMPACT_ATOMS: atom_id res chain seq x y z
N MET A 1 21.05 1.75 9.12
CA MET A 1 20.53 1.46 10.47
C MET A 1 19.38 0.46 10.34
N SER A 2 19.57 -0.78 10.80
CA SER A 2 18.59 -1.86 10.62
C SER A 2 17.43 -1.71 11.60
N SER A 3 16.20 -1.58 11.08
CA SER A 3 14.95 -1.67 11.85
C SER A 3 14.63 -3.12 12.24
N SER A 4 15.61 -3.90 12.69
CA SER A 4 15.36 -5.28 13.09
C SER A 4 14.76 -5.34 14.49
N ARG A 5 13.71 -6.16 14.63
CA ARG A 5 13.03 -6.43 15.90
C ARG A 5 13.98 -7.10 16.89
N LEU A 6 13.79 -6.81 18.19
CA LEU A 6 14.57 -7.43 19.25
C LEU A 6 14.26 -8.94 19.35
N ASN A 7 15.31 -9.75 19.33
CA ASN A 7 15.27 -11.18 19.58
C ASN A 7 15.14 -11.50 21.09
N LEU A 8 14.99 -12.77 21.45
CA LEU A 8 14.79 -13.17 22.85
C LEU A 8 15.99 -12.79 23.75
N SER A 9 17.22 -13.00 23.28
CA SER A 9 18.44 -12.64 24.01
C SER A 9 18.55 -11.13 24.25
N GLU A 10 18.25 -10.32 23.23
CA GLU A 10 18.22 -8.86 23.35
C GLU A 10 17.13 -8.39 24.32
N ARG A 11 15.99 -9.08 24.40
CA ARG A 11 14.92 -8.78 25.38
C ARG A 11 15.35 -9.08 26.81
N TYR A 12 16.09 -10.16 27.04
CA TYR A 12 16.67 -10.45 28.36
C TYR A 12 17.74 -9.44 28.75
N ARG A 13 18.63 -9.06 27.83
CA ARG A 13 19.64 -8.02 28.08
C ARG A 13 18.99 -6.67 28.37
N LEU A 14 17.97 -6.29 27.60
CA LEU A 14 17.17 -5.09 27.86
C LEU A 14 16.58 -5.11 29.28
N HIS A 15 15.99 -6.24 29.69
CA HIS A 15 15.40 -6.38 31.02
C HIS A 15 16.45 -6.22 32.14
N ALA A 16 17.57 -6.93 32.05
CA ALA A 16 18.65 -6.83 33.05
C ALA A 16 19.20 -5.39 33.16
N LEU A 17 19.47 -4.74 32.03
CA LEU A 17 19.98 -3.36 32.01
C LEU A 17 18.94 -2.35 32.51
N HIS A 18 17.66 -2.59 32.23
CA HIS A 18 16.57 -1.75 32.73
C HIS A 18 16.39 -1.88 34.25
N GLU A 19 16.59 -3.07 34.82
CA GLU A 19 16.57 -3.27 36.28
C GLU A 19 17.74 -2.58 37.00
N THR A 20 18.89 -2.46 36.33
CA THR A 20 20.03 -1.68 36.85
C THR A 20 19.83 -0.16 36.81
N GLY A 21 18.67 0.33 36.34
CA GLY A 21 18.35 1.76 36.30
C GLY A 21 19.03 2.53 35.16
N MET A 22 19.61 1.84 34.18
CA MET A 22 20.24 2.50 33.03
C MET A 22 19.22 3.26 32.17
N SER A 23 19.65 4.39 31.61
CA SER A 23 18.81 5.17 30.70
C SER A 23 18.51 4.41 29.40
N MET A 24 17.36 4.68 28.78
CA MET A 24 16.98 4.09 27.49
C MET A 24 18.03 4.29 26.39
N ARG A 25 18.81 5.38 26.44
CA ARG A 25 19.91 5.66 25.49
C ARG A 25 21.10 4.73 25.75
N ALA A 26 21.53 4.61 27.02
CA ALA A 26 22.61 3.69 27.40
C ALA A 26 22.27 2.22 27.09
N ILE A 27 21.01 1.82 27.28
CA ILE A 27 20.53 0.48 26.89
C ILE A 27 20.58 0.30 25.37
N ALA A 28 20.22 1.34 24.60
CA ALA A 28 20.31 1.29 23.15
C ALA A 28 21.76 1.13 22.67
N ASP A 29 22.68 1.89 23.26
CA ASP A 29 24.10 1.83 22.92
C ASP A 29 24.68 0.44 23.27
N ALA A 30 24.35 -0.10 24.44
CA ALA A 30 24.79 -1.44 24.87
C ALA A 30 24.22 -2.60 24.02
N LEU A 31 23.07 -2.39 23.37
CA LEU A 31 22.45 -3.35 22.47
C LEU A 31 22.76 -3.08 21.00
N GLU A 32 23.55 -2.03 20.69
CA GLU A 32 23.81 -1.54 19.34
C GLU A 32 22.51 -1.26 18.55
N ARG A 33 21.47 -0.78 19.25
CA ARG A 33 20.15 -0.51 18.70
C ARG A 33 19.79 0.97 18.78
N ALA A 34 18.90 1.39 17.89
CA ALA A 34 18.32 2.73 17.98
C ALA A 34 17.51 2.89 19.29
N PRO A 35 17.63 4.03 20.01
CA PRO A 35 16.82 4.31 21.22
C PRO A 35 15.32 4.20 20.99
N SER A 36 14.86 4.50 19.77
CA SER A 36 13.45 4.36 19.38
C SER A 36 12.98 2.91 19.37
N THR A 37 13.86 1.93 19.18
CA THR A 37 13.54 0.50 19.25
C THR A 37 13.26 0.08 20.69
N ILE A 38 14.11 0.52 21.63
CA ILE A 38 13.97 0.25 23.07
C ILE A 38 12.69 0.88 23.61
N SER A 39 12.46 2.18 23.31
CA SER A 39 11.25 2.89 23.74
C SER A 39 9.97 2.23 23.21
N ARG A 40 9.95 1.85 21.93
CA ARG A 40 8.78 1.18 21.33
C ARG A 40 8.58 -0.23 21.90
N GLU A 41 9.65 -0.94 22.23
CA GLU A 41 9.57 -2.27 22.85
C GLU A 41 8.96 -2.20 24.25
N LEU A 42 9.49 -1.33 25.12
CA LEU A 42 9.00 -1.14 26.48
C LEU A 42 7.54 -0.67 26.47
N ARG A 43 7.22 0.34 25.67
CA ARG A 43 5.85 0.89 25.55
C ARG A 43 4.82 -0.17 25.11
N ARG A 44 5.17 -1.02 24.15
CA ARG A 44 4.27 -2.07 23.63
C ARG A 44 4.00 -3.21 24.62
N ASN A 45 4.85 -3.37 25.63
CA ASN A 45 4.78 -4.45 26.61
C ASN A 45 4.64 -3.93 28.05
N GLN A 46 4.22 -2.67 28.22
CA GLN A 46 4.08 -1.98 29.50
C GLN A 46 2.83 -2.42 30.30
N HIS A 47 2.13 -3.47 29.87
CA HIS A 47 0.84 -3.85 30.44
C HIS A 47 0.91 -4.52 31.83
N ALA A 48 2.11 -4.69 32.39
CA ALA A 48 2.30 -5.21 33.74
C ALA A 48 3.35 -4.35 34.46
N ALA A 49 3.28 -4.31 35.80
CA ALA A 49 4.21 -3.57 36.67
C ALA A 49 5.70 -3.89 36.43
N GLN A 50 6.01 -4.97 35.71
CA GLN A 50 7.36 -5.39 35.36
C GLN A 50 7.43 -5.85 33.89
N TYR A 51 8.49 -5.44 33.18
CA TYR A 51 8.76 -5.91 31.83
C TYR A 51 9.18 -7.39 31.86
N ARG A 52 8.45 -8.27 31.16
CA ARG A 52 8.73 -9.72 31.12
C ARG A 52 9.17 -10.15 29.70
N PRO A 53 10.45 -10.53 29.49
CA PRO A 53 10.99 -10.90 28.18
C PRO A 53 10.23 -12.02 27.46
N ASP A 54 9.90 -13.11 28.17
CA ASP A 54 9.21 -14.28 27.62
C ASP A 54 7.80 -13.97 27.15
N HIS A 55 7.08 -13.15 27.94
CA HIS A 55 5.75 -12.66 27.59
C HIS A 55 5.79 -11.82 26.30
N ALA A 56 6.76 -10.91 26.21
CA ALA A 56 6.92 -10.03 25.05
C ALA A 56 7.28 -10.84 23.78
N GLN A 57 8.13 -11.86 23.91
CA GLN A 57 8.45 -12.78 22.81
C GLN A 57 7.23 -13.61 22.38
N ARG A 58 6.47 -14.17 23.33
CA ARG A 58 5.25 -14.95 23.07
C ARG A 58 4.19 -14.12 22.35
N ILE A 59 3.94 -12.89 22.78
CA ILE A 59 3.02 -11.96 22.10
C ILE A 59 3.50 -11.64 20.68
N SER A 60 4.80 -11.35 20.51
CA SER A 60 5.39 -11.09 19.20
C SER A 60 5.26 -12.30 18.25
N ALA A 61 5.46 -13.52 18.76
CA ALA A 61 5.25 -14.75 18.01
C ALA A 61 3.78 -14.99 17.66
N HIS A 62 2.86 -14.78 18.61
CA HIS A 62 1.42 -14.94 18.41
C HIS A 62 0.86 -13.95 17.38
N ARG A 63 1.31 -12.68 17.41
CA ARG A 63 0.96 -11.70 16.37
C ARG A 63 1.44 -12.13 14.99
N ARG A 64 2.61 -12.76 14.89
CA ARG A 64 3.15 -13.30 13.61
C ARG A 64 2.32 -14.47 13.08
N THR A 65 1.94 -15.41 13.95
CA THR A 65 1.13 -16.55 13.52
C THR A 65 -0.26 -16.12 13.08
N GLN A 66 -0.87 -15.15 13.77
CA GLN A 66 -2.15 -14.58 13.36
C GLN A 66 -2.07 -13.76 12.06
N ALA A 67 -1.01 -12.95 11.88
CA ALA A 67 -0.84 -12.15 10.66
C ALA A 67 -0.70 -13.01 9.39
N ARG A 68 -0.17 -14.24 9.51
CA ARG A 68 -0.03 -15.18 8.39
C ARG A 68 -1.31 -15.97 8.08
N ARG A 69 -2.25 -16.09 9.03
CA ARG A 69 -3.39 -17.01 8.96
C ARG A 69 -4.74 -16.36 8.63
N ARG A 70 -4.80 -15.06 8.38
CA ARG A 70 -6.05 -14.43 7.93
C ARG A 70 -6.10 -14.52 6.40
N PRO A 71 -6.85 -15.45 5.79
CA PRO A 71 -7.10 -15.38 4.35
C PRO A 71 -7.69 -14.01 4.08
N ARG A 72 -7.13 -13.32 3.07
CA ARG A 72 -7.54 -11.95 2.78
C ARG A 72 -9.04 -12.00 2.42
N ILE A 73 -9.48 -12.93 1.59
CA ILE A 73 -10.90 -13.09 1.19
C ILE A 73 -11.42 -14.47 1.63
N ASP A 74 -12.69 -14.51 2.02
CA ASP A 74 -13.45 -15.69 2.45
C ASP A 74 -14.00 -16.47 1.23
N ALA A 75 -14.12 -17.80 1.32
CA ALA A 75 -14.66 -18.65 0.26
C ALA A 75 -16.12 -18.31 -0.08
N GLU A 76 -16.93 -17.92 0.90
CA GLU A 76 -18.31 -17.47 0.69
C GLU A 76 -18.36 -16.21 -0.19
N ARG A 77 -17.40 -15.29 0.02
CA ARG A 77 -17.30 -14.04 -0.74
C ARG A 77 -16.85 -14.27 -2.18
N ILE A 78 -15.99 -15.26 -2.43
CA ILE A 78 -15.59 -15.64 -3.79
C ILE A 78 -16.83 -16.11 -4.58
N GLY A 79 -17.69 -16.93 -3.96
CA GLY A 79 -18.94 -17.37 -4.58
C GLY A 79 -19.89 -16.22 -4.94
N GLN A 80 -19.98 -15.19 -4.08
CA GLN A 80 -20.81 -14.00 -4.36
C GLN A 80 -20.26 -13.18 -5.54
N ILE A 81 -18.93 -13.04 -5.64
CA ILE A 81 -18.30 -12.31 -6.75
C ILE A 81 -18.51 -13.06 -8.07
N GLU A 82 -18.39 -14.39 -8.09
CA GLU A 82 -18.63 -15.19 -9.29
C GLU A 82 -20.07 -15.07 -9.81
N VAL A 83 -21.06 -15.00 -8.91
CA VAL A 83 -22.47 -14.79 -9.30
C VAL A 83 -22.65 -13.40 -9.92
N LEU A 84 -22.12 -12.36 -9.30
CA LEU A 84 -22.27 -10.98 -9.80
C LEU A 84 -21.54 -10.76 -11.15
N LEU A 85 -20.40 -11.43 -11.37
CA LEU A 85 -19.71 -11.40 -12.65
C LEU A 85 -20.51 -12.09 -13.77
N ARG A 86 -21.25 -13.16 -13.46
CA ARG A 86 -22.16 -13.80 -14.44
C ARG A 86 -23.37 -12.93 -14.77
N GLU A 87 -23.69 -11.96 -13.94
CA GLU A 87 -24.77 -10.99 -14.15
C GLU A 87 -24.28 -9.68 -14.82
N ASP A 88 -23.08 -9.70 -15.42
CA ASP A 88 -22.45 -8.55 -16.11
C ASP A 88 -22.32 -7.29 -15.24
N VAL A 89 -22.19 -7.46 -13.92
CA VAL A 89 -22.00 -6.35 -12.98
C VAL A 89 -20.55 -5.86 -13.07
N SER A 90 -20.33 -4.54 -13.13
CA SER A 90 -18.97 -3.99 -13.27
C SER A 90 -18.11 -4.30 -12.05
N PRO A 91 -16.78 -4.43 -12.20
CA PRO A 91 -15.86 -4.62 -11.07
C PRO A 91 -16.01 -3.54 -9.99
N GLU A 92 -16.26 -2.27 -10.35
CA GLU A 92 -16.53 -1.23 -9.34
C GLU A 92 -17.86 -1.44 -8.60
N GLN A 93 -18.90 -1.89 -9.30
CA GLN A 93 -20.20 -2.17 -8.71
C GLN A 93 -20.15 -3.40 -7.77
N ILE A 94 -19.38 -4.43 -8.13
CA ILE A 94 -19.15 -5.61 -7.28
C ILE A 94 -18.43 -5.20 -5.99
N ALA A 95 -17.38 -4.38 -6.10
CA ALA A 95 -16.64 -3.87 -4.95
C ALA A 95 -17.53 -3.02 -4.02
N GLY A 96 -18.46 -2.24 -4.60
CA GLY A 96 -19.46 -1.46 -3.85
C GLY A 96 -20.50 -2.32 -3.16
N ARG A 97 -21.05 -3.34 -3.83
CA ARG A 97 -22.13 -4.22 -3.30
C ARG A 97 -21.67 -5.18 -2.21
N THR A 98 -20.42 -5.64 -2.28
CA THR A 98 -19.86 -6.63 -1.33
C THR A 98 -19.24 -5.99 -0.08
N GLY A 99 -19.28 -4.66 0.05
CA GLY A 99 -18.73 -3.94 1.20
C GLY A 99 -17.21 -4.08 1.34
N LEU A 100 -16.49 -4.39 0.26
CA LEU A 100 -15.02 -4.55 0.21
C LEU A 100 -14.27 -3.21 0.24
N ALA A 101 -14.88 -2.18 0.83
CA ALA A 101 -14.34 -0.84 0.99
C ALA A 101 -13.19 -0.84 2.01
N SER A 102 -12.02 -1.32 1.58
CA SER A 102 -10.66 -1.05 2.09
C SER A 102 -9.57 -1.81 1.29
N ARG A 103 -9.87 -2.41 0.13
CA ARG A 103 -8.89 -3.17 -0.66
C ARG A 103 -9.11 -3.03 -2.17
N GLU A 104 -8.85 -1.84 -2.67
CA GLU A 104 -9.03 -1.41 -4.06
C GLU A 104 -8.39 -2.34 -5.12
N PHE A 105 -7.53 -3.28 -4.73
CA PHE A 105 -6.89 -4.26 -5.61
C PHE A 105 -6.98 -5.72 -5.08
N ALA A 106 -7.92 -6.04 -4.19
CA ALA A 106 -8.06 -7.40 -3.65
C ALA A 106 -8.34 -8.45 -4.74
N ASP A 107 -9.11 -8.06 -5.75
CA ASP A 107 -9.64 -8.94 -6.79
C ASP A 107 -8.90 -8.81 -8.13
N HIS A 108 -7.69 -8.25 -8.12
CA HIS A 108 -6.86 -8.08 -9.31
C HIS A 108 -6.65 -9.37 -10.13
N ARG A 109 -6.67 -10.54 -9.47
CA ARG A 109 -6.55 -11.85 -10.14
C ARG A 109 -7.78 -12.19 -10.97
N LEU A 110 -8.96 -11.79 -10.52
CA LEU A 110 -10.22 -11.99 -11.24
C LEU A 110 -10.27 -11.05 -12.46
N ILE A 111 -9.90 -9.78 -12.26
CA ILE A 111 -9.81 -8.78 -13.34
C ILE A 111 -8.81 -9.23 -14.42
N ALA A 112 -7.63 -9.72 -14.00
CA ALA A 112 -6.61 -10.25 -14.91
C ALA A 112 -7.13 -11.41 -15.77
N ALA A 113 -7.89 -12.33 -15.18
CA ALA A 113 -8.46 -13.48 -15.87
C ALA A 113 -9.54 -13.08 -16.89
N CYS A 114 -10.43 -12.15 -16.52
CA CYS A 114 -11.50 -11.67 -17.41
C CYS A 114 -10.97 -10.89 -18.61
N HIS A 115 -9.95 -10.06 -18.42
CA HIS A 115 -9.40 -9.19 -19.46
C HIS A 115 -8.16 -9.74 -20.17
N GLN A 116 -7.79 -11.00 -19.91
CA GLN A 116 -6.56 -11.62 -20.44
C GLN A 116 -5.33 -10.71 -20.28
N SER A 117 -5.23 -10.06 -19.12
CA SER A 117 -4.25 -9.00 -18.86
C SER A 117 -3.43 -9.34 -17.63
N ASP A 118 -2.12 -9.10 -17.67
CA ASP A 118 -1.24 -9.32 -16.53
C ASP A 118 -1.37 -8.20 -15.48
N PHE A 119 -1.22 -8.56 -14.19
CA PHE A 119 -1.30 -7.61 -13.09
C PHE A 119 0.01 -7.60 -12.29
N TYR A 120 0.58 -6.42 -12.08
CA TYR A 120 1.85 -6.24 -11.38
C TYR A 120 1.70 -5.36 -10.14
N PHE A 121 2.38 -5.73 -9.05
CA PHE A 121 2.45 -4.93 -7.82
C PHE A 121 3.87 -4.46 -7.58
N ALA A 122 3.98 -3.22 -7.10
CA ALA A 122 5.24 -2.75 -6.52
C ALA A 122 5.50 -3.43 -5.17
N ASP A 123 6.77 -3.70 -4.89
CA ASP A 123 7.24 -4.22 -3.64
C ASP A 123 6.93 -3.24 -2.48
N PRO A 124 6.70 -3.75 -1.26
CA PRO A 124 6.47 -2.90 -0.10
C PRO A 124 7.61 -1.89 0.10
N TYR A 125 7.25 -0.64 0.36
CA TYR A 125 8.18 0.49 0.56
C TYR A 125 9.05 0.85 -0.64
N CYS A 126 8.75 0.32 -1.83
CA CYS A 126 9.51 0.56 -3.05
C CYS A 126 8.81 1.57 -3.98
N ALA A 127 8.64 2.81 -3.49
CA ALA A 127 7.90 3.85 -4.23
C ALA A 127 8.50 4.19 -5.61
N TRP A 128 9.80 3.93 -5.82
CA TRP A 128 10.48 4.16 -7.09
C TRP A 128 9.97 3.26 -8.23
N GLN A 129 9.42 2.08 -7.92
CA GLN A 129 8.78 1.20 -8.92
C GLN A 129 7.49 1.80 -9.49
N ARG A 130 6.99 2.91 -8.92
CA ARG A 130 5.78 3.62 -9.32
C ARG A 130 6.06 5.09 -9.69
N GLY A 131 7.28 5.41 -10.12
CA GLY A 131 7.69 6.79 -10.40
C GLY A 131 6.76 7.53 -11.39
N SER A 132 6.29 6.84 -12.43
CA SER A 132 5.32 7.41 -13.39
C SER A 132 3.99 7.76 -12.74
N ASN A 133 3.48 6.92 -11.83
CA ASN A 133 2.22 7.15 -11.14
C ASN A 133 2.33 8.33 -10.17
N GLU A 134 3.45 8.45 -9.45
CA GLU A 134 3.69 9.59 -8.56
C GLU A 134 3.81 10.91 -9.32
N ASN A 135 4.47 10.89 -10.48
CA ASN A 135 4.52 12.05 -11.38
C ASN A 135 3.11 12.43 -11.88
N ALA A 136 2.32 11.45 -12.35
CA ALA A 136 0.94 11.65 -12.80
C ALA A 136 0.07 12.25 -11.68
N ASN A 137 0.13 11.68 -10.48
CA ASN A 137 -0.59 12.20 -9.30
C ASN A 137 -0.18 13.63 -8.96
N GLY A 138 1.11 13.96 -9.05
CA GLY A 138 1.61 15.31 -8.85
C GLY A 138 1.02 16.33 -9.84
N LEU A 139 0.80 15.91 -11.09
CA LEU A 139 0.21 16.75 -12.14
C LEU A 139 -1.28 16.97 -11.91
N THR A 140 -2.02 15.92 -11.53
CA THR A 140 -3.44 16.04 -11.18
C THR A 140 -3.64 16.98 -9.99
N ARG A 141 -2.76 16.91 -8.98
CA ARG A 141 -2.80 17.80 -7.80
C ARG A 141 -2.51 19.28 -8.10
N GLN A 142 -2.09 19.64 -9.30
CA GLN A 142 -2.00 21.07 -9.69
C GLN A 142 -3.40 21.70 -9.86
N TYR A 143 -4.41 20.88 -10.15
CA TYR A 143 -5.79 21.32 -10.36
C TYR A 143 -6.68 21.06 -9.13
N LEU A 144 -6.21 20.24 -8.19
CA LEU A 144 -6.90 19.89 -6.95
C LEU A 144 -6.02 20.27 -5.75
N PRO A 145 -6.21 21.47 -5.18
CA PRO A 145 -5.39 21.95 -4.07
C PRO A 145 -5.49 21.05 -2.83
N ARG A 146 -4.58 21.27 -1.87
CA ARG A 146 -4.58 20.48 -0.63
C ARG A 146 -5.91 20.67 0.10
N GLN A 147 -6.43 19.56 0.64
CA GLN A 147 -7.70 19.49 1.38
C GLN A 147 -8.95 19.79 0.55
N THR A 148 -8.89 19.70 -0.78
CA THR A 148 -10.12 19.68 -1.60
C THR A 148 -11.01 18.52 -1.16
N ASP A 149 -12.26 18.83 -0.88
CA ASP A 149 -13.29 17.83 -0.65
C ASP A 149 -13.68 17.19 -1.98
N PHE A 150 -13.27 15.94 -2.17
CA PHE A 150 -13.52 15.19 -3.40
C PHE A 150 -15.00 14.92 -3.65
N SER A 151 -15.87 14.97 -2.63
CA SER A 151 -17.31 14.79 -2.78
C SER A 151 -17.98 15.94 -3.56
N THR A 152 -17.33 17.10 -3.59
CA THR A 152 -17.83 18.31 -4.27
C THR A 152 -17.40 18.40 -5.73
N ILE A 153 -16.54 17.49 -6.19
CA ILE A 153 -16.00 17.52 -7.55
C ILE A 153 -17.02 16.90 -8.50
N THR A 154 -17.45 17.69 -9.49
CA THR A 154 -18.38 17.23 -10.52
C THR A 154 -17.67 16.47 -11.63
N ASP A 155 -18.39 15.58 -12.31
CA ASP A 155 -17.87 14.89 -13.50
C ASP A 155 -17.40 15.87 -14.59
N ALA A 156 -18.09 17.01 -14.73
CA ALA A 156 -17.70 18.06 -15.65
C ALA A 156 -16.32 18.65 -15.30
N HIS A 157 -16.05 18.87 -14.01
CA HIS A 157 -14.76 19.34 -13.54
C HIS A 157 -13.66 18.27 -13.73
N LEU A 158 -13.97 17.00 -13.48
CA LEU A 158 -13.03 15.88 -13.73
C LEU A 158 -12.65 15.80 -15.21
N ARG A 159 -13.64 15.82 -16.12
CA ARG A 159 -13.40 15.83 -17.57
C ARG A 159 -12.56 17.02 -18.00
N TRP A 160 -12.79 18.19 -17.41
CA TRP A 160 -11.98 19.37 -17.70
C TRP A 160 -10.51 19.21 -17.27
N ILE A 161 -10.25 18.61 -16.10
CA ILE A 161 -8.88 18.29 -15.64
C ILE A 161 -8.24 17.28 -16.58
N GLU A 162 -8.97 16.23 -16.93
CA GLU A 162 -8.53 15.17 -17.84
C GLU A 162 -8.11 15.75 -19.20
N GLN A 163 -8.97 16.58 -19.81
CA GLN A 163 -8.67 17.24 -21.07
C GLN A 163 -7.40 18.10 -20.99
N ARG A 164 -7.17 18.78 -19.87
CA ARG A 164 -5.91 19.50 -19.66
C ARG A 164 -4.70 18.59 -19.54
N LEU A 165 -4.83 17.42 -18.91
CA LEU A 165 -3.73 16.48 -18.79
C LEU A 165 -3.40 15.81 -20.13
N TYR A 166 -4.41 15.47 -20.94
CA TYR A 166 -4.24 14.88 -22.28
C TYR A 166 -3.63 15.85 -23.28
N ASN A 167 -3.99 17.12 -23.22
CA ASN A 167 -3.49 18.15 -24.14
C ASN A 167 -2.25 18.90 -23.61
N ARG A 168 -1.61 18.41 -22.54
CA ARG A 168 -0.43 19.06 -21.96
C ARG A 168 0.86 18.55 -22.63
N PRO A 169 1.64 19.41 -23.29
CA PRO A 169 2.96 19.06 -23.82
C PRO A 169 3.88 18.47 -22.74
N ARG A 170 4.55 17.36 -23.03
CA ARG A 170 5.47 16.69 -22.10
C ARG A 170 6.88 16.66 -22.67
N LYS A 171 7.87 17.15 -21.89
CA LYS A 171 9.28 17.07 -22.29
C LYS A 171 9.74 15.64 -22.58
N ILE A 172 9.27 14.65 -21.81
CA ILE A 172 9.59 13.23 -22.03
C ILE A 172 9.07 12.69 -23.36
N LEU A 173 8.05 13.32 -23.94
CA LEU A 173 7.45 12.96 -25.24
C LEU A 173 7.97 13.88 -26.37
N GLY A 174 9.10 14.55 -26.19
CA GLY A 174 9.61 15.52 -27.18
C GLY A 174 8.70 16.74 -27.34
N PHE A 175 8.02 17.16 -26.28
CA PHE A 175 7.01 18.22 -26.26
C PHE A 175 5.71 17.93 -27.03
N LYS A 176 5.49 16.69 -27.48
CA LYS A 176 4.16 16.23 -27.88
C LYS A 176 3.23 16.10 -26.67
N THR A 177 1.93 16.11 -26.94
CA THR A 177 0.89 15.83 -25.95
C THR A 177 0.68 14.32 -25.80
N PRO A 178 0.26 13.83 -24.62
CA PRO A 178 -0.11 12.44 -24.43
C PRO A 178 -1.16 11.96 -25.43
N PHE A 179 -2.11 12.82 -25.79
CA PHE A 179 -3.14 12.48 -26.78
C PHE A 179 -2.55 12.20 -28.16
N GLU A 180 -1.68 13.08 -28.68
CA GLU A 180 -1.03 12.89 -29.98
C GLU A 180 -0.23 11.58 -30.03
N VAL A 181 0.60 11.33 -29.01
CA VAL A 181 1.41 10.10 -28.96
C VAL A 181 0.53 8.86 -28.87
N PHE A 182 -0.53 8.91 -28.07
CA PHE A 182 -1.47 7.79 -27.97
C PHE A 182 -2.17 7.51 -29.30
N SER A 183 -2.64 8.55 -30.00
CA SER A 183 -3.27 8.41 -31.31
C SER A 183 -2.30 7.83 -32.35
N GLU A 184 -1.05 8.32 -32.38
CA GLU A 184 0.00 7.78 -33.26
C GLU A 184 0.25 6.29 -32.98
N GLU A 185 0.39 5.88 -31.72
CA GLU A 185 0.62 4.48 -31.35
C GLU A 185 -0.55 3.55 -31.69
N ILE A 186 -1.78 3.99 -31.49
CA ILE A 186 -2.97 3.21 -31.86
C ILE A 186 -3.01 2.99 -33.39
N LEU A 187 -2.71 4.04 -34.18
CA LEU A 187 -2.66 3.94 -35.64
C LEU A 187 -1.55 2.99 -36.10
N ASN A 188 -0.35 3.08 -35.53
CA ASN A 188 0.77 2.19 -35.83
C ASN A 188 0.45 0.73 -35.46
N SER A 189 -0.18 0.52 -34.31
CA SER A 189 -0.57 -0.81 -33.83
C SER A 189 -1.70 -1.45 -34.65
N ALA A 190 -2.56 -0.64 -35.27
CA ALA A 190 -3.57 -1.11 -36.22
C ALA A 190 -2.93 -1.47 -37.57
N ALA A 191 -2.00 -0.63 -38.06
CA ALA A 191 -1.28 -0.86 -39.31
C ALA A 191 -0.34 -2.08 -39.27
N ASN A 192 0.24 -2.40 -38.11
CA ASN A 192 1.11 -3.57 -37.93
C ASN A 192 0.35 -4.90 -37.72
N ARG A 193 -0.98 -4.88 -37.64
CA ARG A 193 -1.83 -6.07 -37.50
C ARG A 193 -2.53 -6.49 -38.79
N SER A 194 -2.43 -5.67 -39.84
CA SER A 194 -2.80 -5.97 -41.23
C SER A 194 -1.60 -6.46 -42.03
#